data_AF-A0A434FHP9-F1
#
_entry.id   AF-A0A434FHP9-F1
#
_cell.length_a   1.000
_cell.length_b   1.000
_cell.length_c   1.000
_cell.angle_alpha   90.00
_cell.angle_beta   90.00
_cell.angle_gamma   90.00
#
_symmetry.space_group_name_H-M   'P 1'
#
loop_
_entity.id
_entity.type
_entity.pdbx_description
1 polymer ?
#
loop_
_entity_poly.entity_id
_entity_poly.type
_entity_poly.pdbx_seq_one_letter_code
_entity_poly.pdbx_strand_id
1 'polypeptide(L)' 'MAEEVLIVIDLQNDFCPGGALAVAGGDEIVPLVNDLIRRSEHVILTQDWHPAGHS' A
#
# COMPACT_ATOMS: atom_id res chain seq x y z
N MET A 1 13.56 -15.01 -16.07
CA MET A 1 12.28 -14.34 -15.72
C MET A 1 12.23 -14.31 -14.21
N ALA A 2 11.74 -13.23 -13.61
CA ALA A 2 11.47 -13.24 -12.19
C ALA A 2 10.45 -14.32 -11.83
N GLU A 3 10.73 -15.07 -10.77
CA GLU A 3 9.83 -16.08 -10.19
C GLU A 3 8.96 -15.49 -9.07
N GLU A 4 9.20 -14.23 -8.71
CA GLU A 4 8.57 -13.52 -7.59
C GLU A 4 8.00 -12.16 -8.02
N VAL A 5 6.95 -11.72 -7.33
CA VAL A 5 6.27 -10.43 -7.53
C VAL A 5 5.98 -9.81 -6.17
N LEU A 6 6.23 -8.51 -6.01
CA LEU A 6 5.77 -7.74 -4.85
C LEU A 6 4.38 -7.15 -5.14
N ILE A 7 3.42 -7.45 -4.27
CA ILE A 7 2.11 -6.79 -4.30
C ILE A 7 1.99 -5.91 -3.05
N VAL A 8 1.87 -4.60 -3.25
CA VAL A 8 1.66 -3.63 -2.17
C VAL A 8 0.16 -3.38 -2.04
N ILE A 9 -0.39 -3.75 -0.90
CA ILE A 9 -1.83 -3.70 -0.65
C ILE A 9 -2.19 -2.39 0.05
N ASP A 10 -2.97 -1.56 -0.63
CA ASP A 10 -3.73 -0.43 -0.08
C ASP A 10 -2.92 0.49 0.84
N LEU A 11 -1.68 0.80 0.45
CA LEU A 11 -0.84 1.78 1.12
C LEU A 11 -1.33 3.21 0.77
N GLN A 12 -2.49 3.56 1.31
CA GLN A 12 -3.24 4.78 1.00
C GLN A 12 -3.38 5.67 2.23
N ASN A 13 -3.54 6.98 1.99
CA ASN A 13 -3.68 7.98 3.04
C ASN A 13 -4.80 7.65 4.05
N ASP A 14 -5.93 7.11 3.59
CA ASP A 14 -7.05 6.78 4.47
C ASP A 14 -6.71 5.71 5.52
N PHE A 15 -5.73 4.86 5.23
CA PHE A 15 -5.24 3.83 6.16
C PHE A 15 -4.01 4.26 6.97
N CYS A 16 -3.47 5.46 6.73
CA CYS A 16 -2.38 6.05 7.51
C CYS A 16 -2.91 6.98 8.62
N PRO A 17 -2.11 7.33 9.64
CA PRO A 17 -2.50 8.30 10.66
C PRO A 17 -3.02 9.62 10.06
N GLY A 18 -4.21 10.04 10.51
CA GLY A 18 -4.93 11.20 9.97
C GLY A 18 -5.92 10.89 8.84
N GLY A 19 -5.96 9.65 8.35
CA GLY A 19 -6.91 9.16 7.36
C GLY A 19 -8.28 8.76 7.93
N ALA A 20 -9.24 8.50 7.04
CA ALA A 20 -10.61 8.14 7.41
C ALA A 20 -10.74 6.77 8.14
N LEU A 21 -9.82 5.84 7.87
CA LEU A 21 -9.76 4.50 8.45
C LEU A 21 -8.33 4.17 8.91
N ALA A 22 -7.74 5.12 9.66
CA ALA A 22 -6.34 5.11 10.01
C ALA A 22 -5.92 3.88 10.82
N VAL A 23 -4.83 3.24 10.40
CA VAL A 23 -4.08 2.25 11.17
C VAL A 23 -2.99 2.97 11.95
N ALA A 24 -2.91 2.70 13.26
CA ALA A 24 -1.87 3.29 14.11
C ALA A 24 -0.47 2.89 13.61
N GLY A 25 0.38 3.88 13.31
CA GLY A 25 1.72 3.69 12.74
C GLY A 25 1.73 3.17 11.30
N GLY A 26 0.60 3.21 10.57
CA GLY A 26 0.50 2.66 9.21
C GLY A 26 1.42 3.34 8.19
N ASP A 27 1.86 4.57 8.45
CA ASP A 27 2.83 5.30 7.63
C ASP A 27 4.30 4.94 7.93
N GLU A 28 4.59 4.33 9.08
CA GLU A 28 5.96 3.98 9.49
C GLU A 28 6.61 2.93 8.58
N ILE A 29 5.80 2.12 7.88
CA ILE A 29 6.29 1.08 6.96
C ILE A 29 6.65 1.62 5.57
N VAL A 30 6.26 2.85 5.23
CA VAL A 30 6.45 3.43 3.88
C VAL A 30 7.93 3.37 3.42
N PRO A 31 8.93 3.69 4.26
CA PRO A 31 10.34 3.55 3.86
C PRO A 31 10.74 2.11 3.54
N LEU A 32 10.27 1.13 4.31
CA LEU A 32 10.53 -0.30 4.08
C LEU A 32 9.89 -0.78 2.77
N VAL A 33 8.63 -0.40 2.52
CA VAL A 33 7.94 -0.74 1.28
C VAL A 33 8.68 -0.15 0.07
N ASN A 34 9.13 1.10 0.17
CA ASN A 34 9.94 1.74 -0.88
C ASN A 34 11.28 1.04 -1.13
N ASP A 35 11.92 0.50 -0.08
CA ASP A 35 13.12 -0.33 -0.21
C ASP A 35 12.82 -1.66 -0.93
N LEU A 36 11.69 -2.31 -0.63
CA LEU A 36 11.26 -3.56 -1.26
C LEU A 36 10.89 -3.37 -2.74
N ILE A 37 10.18 -2.28 -3.07
CA ILE A 37 9.87 -1.90 -4.46
C ILE A 37 11.15 -1.78 -5.28
N ARG A 38 12.19 -1.12 -4.75
CA ARG A 38 13.48 -0.95 -5.44
C ARG A 38 14.23 -2.26 -5.70
N ARG A 39 13.94 -3.33 -4.96
CA ARG A 39 14.60 -4.64 -5.07
C ARG A 39 13.81 -5.64 -5.91
N SER A 40 12.55 -5.33 -6.23
CA SER A 40 11.64 -6.25 -6.90
C SER A 40 11.64 -6.00 -8.40
N GLU A 41 11.75 -7.06 -9.21
CA GLU A 41 11.66 -6.97 -10.68
C GLU A 41 10.22 -6.66 -11.13
N HIS A 42 9.23 -7.16 -10.38
CA HIS A 42 7.81 -6.96 -10.65
C HIS A 42 7.10 -6.41 -9.41
N VAL A 43 6.36 -5.32 -9.59
CA VAL A 43 5.63 -4.63 -8.53
C VAL A 43 4.22 -4.34 -9.00
N ILE A 44 3.24 -4.72 -8.17
CA ILE A 44 1.82 -4.38 -8.35
C ILE A 44 1.39 -3.58 -7.12
N LEU A 45 0.65 -2.50 -7.35
CA LEU A 45 0.02 -1.71 -6.29
C LEU A 45 -1.48 -1.90 -6.39
N THR A 46 -2.14 -2.24 -5.28
CA THR A 46 -3.61 -2.19 -5.21
C THR A 46 -4.06 -0.88 -4.64
N GLN A 47 -5.32 -0.57 -4.90
CA GLN A 47 -5.98 0.59 -4.36
C GLN A 47 -7.41 0.21 -4.03
N ASP A 48 -7.79 0.41 -2.77
CA ASP A 48 -9.19 0.42 -2.41
C ASP A 48 -9.87 1.64 -3.06
N TRP A 49 -10.92 1.38 -3.84
CA TRP A 49 -11.53 2.34 -4.74
C TRP A 49 -13.05 2.26 -4.70
N HIS A 50 -13.61 2.76 -3.61
CA HIS A 50 -15.04 2.76 -3.38
C HIS A 50 -15.78 3.82 -4.22
N PRO A 51 -16.94 3.49 -4.82
CA PRO A 51 -17.84 4.50 -5.33
C PRO A 51 -18.47 5.30 -4.18
N ALA A 52 -18.98 6.49 -4.48
CA ALA A 52 -19.75 7.26 -3.50
C ALA A 52 -20.96 6.46 -3.01
N GLY A 53 -21.16 6.40 -1.69
CA GLY A 53 -22.26 5.67 -1.05
C GLY A 53 -22.01 4.18 -0.81
N HIS A 54 -20.80 3.67 -1.06
CA HIS A 54 -20.38 2.34 -0.61
C HIS A 54 -20.31 2.28 0.93
N SER A 55 -20.78 1.17 1.53
CA SER A 55 -20.81 0.94 2.99
C SER A 55 -20.35 -0.45 3.35
#